data_AF-A0A359KK37-F1
#
_entry.id   AF-A0A359KK37-F1
#
_cell.length_a   1.000
_cell.length_b   1.000
_cell.length_c   1.000
_cell.angle_alpha   90.00
_cell.angle_beta   90.00
_cell.angle_gamma   90.00
#
_symmetry.space_group_name_H-M   'P 1'
#
loop_
_entity.id
_entity.type
_entity.pdbx_description
1 polymer ?
#
loop_
_entity_poly.entity_id
_entity_poly.type
_entity_poly.pdbx_seq_one_letter_code
_entity_poly.pdbx_strand_id
1 'polypeptide(L)'
;MHVLGGSSSMERSRLKTVVRRIALANALVMLLVLIQGSLVTNTNSADGCGNSWPLCHGQFIPEYTLKTAIEFSHRFVTTIATVLIFATAIGALKLYR
;
A
#
# COMPACT_ATOMS: atom_id res chain seq x y z
N MET A 1 0.22 40.35 19.88
CA MET A 1 0.85 39.09 19.46
C MET A 1 -0.24 38.03 19.30
N HIS A 2 -0.92 38.00 18.15
CA HIS A 2 -2.15 37.20 17.97
C HIS A 2 -2.24 36.67 16.52
N VAL A 3 -1.18 36.00 16.02
CA VAL A 3 -1.12 35.54 14.60
C VAL A 3 -0.71 34.06 14.45
N LEU A 4 -0.50 33.29 15.54
CA LEU A 4 -0.10 31.87 15.44
C LEU A 4 -1.26 30.85 15.40
N GLY A 5 -2.51 31.28 15.58
CA GLY A 5 -3.68 30.38 15.61
C GLY A 5 -4.26 29.98 14.25
N GLY A 6 -3.95 30.72 13.18
CA GLY A 6 -4.51 30.50 11.84
C GLY A 6 -3.80 29.41 11.03
N SER A 7 -2.46 29.32 11.14
CA SER A 7 -1.66 28.35 10.39
C SER A 7 -1.91 26.91 10.87
N SER A 8 -1.96 26.68 12.20
CA SER A 8 -2.12 25.34 12.77
C SER A 8 -3.53 24.74 12.61
N SER A 9 -4.58 25.57 12.51
CA SER A 9 -5.95 25.13 12.27
C SER A 9 -6.20 24.79 10.79
N MET A 10 -5.68 25.60 9.88
CA MET A 10 -5.66 25.35 8.44
C MET A 10 -4.88 24.08 8.09
N GLU A 11 -3.72 23.86 8.73
CA GLU A 11 -2.87 22.69 8.50
C GLU A 11 -3.51 21.40 9.03
N ARG A 12 -4.17 21.45 10.20
CA ARG A 12 -5.00 20.34 10.71
C ARG A 12 -6.18 20.02 9.79
N SER A 13 -6.87 21.03 9.24
CA SER A 13 -8.00 20.79 8.33
C SER A 13 -7.55 20.16 7.01
N ARG A 14 -6.43 20.63 6.45
CA ARG A 14 -5.79 20.00 5.28
C ARG A 14 -5.34 18.58 5.60
N LEU A 15 -4.68 18.35 6.72
CA LEU A 15 -4.24 17.01 7.16
C LEU A 15 -5.41 16.05 7.29
N LYS A 16 -6.53 16.45 7.91
CA LYS A 16 -7.75 15.63 7.99
C LYS A 16 -8.25 15.22 6.60
N THR A 17 -8.29 16.15 5.66
CA THR A 17 -8.75 15.89 4.29
C THR A 17 -7.80 14.95 3.55
N VAL A 18 -6.48 15.17 3.68
CA VAL A 18 -5.44 14.32 3.09
C VAL A 18 -5.49 12.92 3.68
N VAL A 19 -5.51 12.77 5.00
CA VAL A 19 -5.61 11.48 5.69
C VAL A 19 -6.89 10.75 5.29
N ARG A 20 -8.03 11.44 5.18
CA ARG A 20 -9.28 10.83 4.69
C ARG A 20 -9.13 10.29 3.26
N ARG A 21 -8.51 11.04 2.35
CA ARG A 21 -8.26 10.59 0.97
C ARG A 21 -7.31 9.40 0.92
N ILE A 22 -6.21 9.44 1.67
CA ILE A 22 -5.23 8.34 1.76
C ILE A 22 -5.90 7.10 2.36
N ALA A 23 -6.72 7.25 3.41
CA ALA A 23 -7.44 6.14 4.01
C ALA A 23 -8.44 5.47 3.04
N LEU A 24 -9.15 6.26 2.23
CA LEU A 24 -10.02 5.73 1.18
C LEU A 24 -9.22 5.00 0.09
N ALA A 25 -8.11 5.58 -0.36
CA ALA A 25 -7.21 4.93 -1.31
C ALA A 25 -6.64 3.62 -0.73
N ASN A 26 -6.26 3.62 0.54
CA ASN A 26 -5.76 2.45 1.24
C ASN A 26 -6.82 1.33 1.31
N ALA A 27 -8.08 1.67 1.60
CA ALA A 27 -9.17 0.70 1.61
C ALA A 27 -9.36 0.03 0.23
N LEU A 28 -9.29 0.82 -0.86
CA LEU A 28 -9.37 0.29 -2.23
C LEU A 28 -8.17 -0.61 -2.56
N VAL A 29 -6.96 -0.20 -2.20
CA VAL A 29 -5.74 -1.00 -2.42
C VAL A 29 -5.81 -2.31 -1.64
N MET A 30 -6.26 -2.28 -0.39
CA MET A 30 -6.44 -3.48 0.42
C MET A 30 -7.46 -4.45 -0.20
N LEU A 31 -8.54 -3.94 -0.79
CA LEU A 31 -9.50 -4.77 -1.52
C LEU A 31 -8.85 -5.47 -2.72
N LEU A 32 -8.01 -4.75 -3.48
CA LEU A 32 -7.26 -5.33 -4.60
C LEU A 32 -6.25 -6.40 -4.13
N VAL A 33 -5.57 -6.18 -3.00
CA VAL A 33 -4.66 -7.16 -2.40
C VAL A 33 -5.40 -8.44 -2.04
N LEU A 34 -6.60 -8.34 -1.44
CA LEU A 34 -7.41 -9.50 -1.07
C LEU A 34 -7.83 -10.31 -2.30
N ILE A 35 -8.28 -9.64 -3.38
CA ILE A 35 -8.66 -10.30 -4.63
C ILE A 35 -7.44 -10.99 -5.25
N GLN A 36 -6.29 -10.32 -5.33
CA GLN A 36 -5.06 -10.91 -5.87
C GLN A 36 -4.55 -12.08 -5.02
N GLY A 37 -4.68 -12.02 -3.69
CA GLY A 37 -4.34 -13.14 -2.82
C GLY A 37 -5.18 -14.37 -3.13
N SER A 38 -6.48 -14.19 -3.36
CA SER A 38 -7.35 -15.28 -3.82
C SER A 38 -6.93 -15.83 -5.19
N LEU A 39 -6.53 -14.97 -6.12
CA LEU A 39 -6.05 -15.38 -7.44
C LEU A 39 -4.76 -16.21 -7.36
N VAL A 40 -3.79 -15.81 -6.54
CA VAL A 40 -2.53 -16.56 -6.35
C VAL A 40 -2.81 -17.98 -5.82
N THR A 41 -3.72 -18.10 -4.85
CA THR A 41 -4.13 -19.39 -4.28
C THR A 41 -4.86 -20.25 -5.30
N ASN A 42 -5.85 -19.71 -6.00
CA ASN A 42 -6.64 -20.46 -6.98
C ASN A 42 -5.82 -20.88 -8.22
N THR A 43 -4.82 -20.09 -8.62
CA THR A 43 -3.95 -20.40 -9.75
C THR A 43 -2.77 -21.33 -9.39
N ASN A 44 -2.67 -21.76 -8.11
CA ASN A 44 -1.51 -22.49 -7.59
C ASN A 44 -0.18 -21.81 -7.99
N SER A 45 -0.15 -20.49 -7.84
CA SER A 45 0.99 -19.62 -8.17
C SER A 45 1.70 -19.08 -6.93
N ALA A 46 1.39 -19.61 -5.74
CA ALA A 46 1.98 -19.15 -4.49
C ALA A 46 3.50 -19.37 -4.40
N ASP A 47 4.03 -20.30 -5.19
CA ASP A 47 5.46 -20.61 -5.31
C ASP A 47 6.07 -20.17 -6.66
N GLY A 48 5.42 -19.25 -7.38
CA GLY A 48 5.93 -18.73 -8.66
C GLY A 48 7.32 -18.10 -8.56
N CYS A 49 7.58 -17.26 -7.56
CA CYS A 49 8.86 -16.58 -7.30
C CYS A 49 9.73 -17.27 -6.24
N GLY A 50 9.25 -18.36 -5.65
CA GLY A 50 9.90 -19.08 -4.56
C GLY A 50 10.33 -18.19 -3.38
N ASN A 51 11.39 -18.61 -2.69
CA ASN A 51 11.91 -17.92 -1.49
C ASN A 51 12.72 -16.65 -1.80
N SER A 52 12.85 -16.26 -3.07
CA SER A 52 13.60 -15.08 -3.45
C SER A 52 12.73 -13.82 -3.29
N TRP A 53 13.13 -12.94 -2.38
CA TRP A 53 12.53 -11.61 -2.13
C TRP A 53 13.67 -10.63 -1.85
N PRO A 54 13.71 -9.42 -2.44
CA PRO A 54 12.65 -8.74 -3.20
C PRO A 54 12.67 -9.00 -4.72
N LEU A 55 13.72 -9.64 -5.24
CA LEU A 55 13.81 -10.01 -6.67
C LEU A 55 13.22 -11.41 -6.87
N CYS A 56 12.40 -11.57 -7.91
CA CYS A 56 11.84 -12.87 -8.32
C CYS A 56 12.84 -13.56 -9.26
N HIS A 57 13.50 -14.63 -8.81
CA HIS A 57 14.57 -15.32 -9.58
C HIS A 57 15.69 -14.39 -10.09
N GLY A 58 16.01 -13.33 -9.32
CA GLY A 58 17.06 -12.38 -9.69
C GLY A 58 16.65 -11.35 -10.76
N GLN A 59 15.37 -11.30 -11.16
CA GLN A 59 14.85 -10.29 -12.09
C GLN A 59 13.73 -9.44 -11.48
N PHE A 60 13.63 -8.20 -11.96
CA PHE A 60 12.62 -7.21 -11.52
C PHE A 60 11.39 -7.17 -12.44
N ILE A 61 11.53 -7.63 -13.69
CA ILE A 61 10.46 -7.73 -14.68
C ILE A 61 10.37 -9.22 -15.06
N PRO A 62 9.26 -9.92 -14.76
CA PRO A 62 9.16 -11.35 -14.98
C PRO A 62 8.96 -11.67 -16.47
N GLU A 63 9.93 -12.32 -17.10
CA GLU A 63 9.78 -12.94 -18.44
C GLU A 63 9.39 -14.43 -18.36
N TYR A 64 9.27 -14.97 -17.15
CA TYR A 64 9.18 -16.41 -16.92
C TYR A 64 7.80 -16.84 -16.38
N THR A 65 6.84 -17.11 -17.27
CA THR A 65 5.50 -17.69 -16.98
C THR A 65 4.47 -16.79 -16.27
N LEU A 66 3.18 -17.04 -16.54
CA LEU A 66 2.04 -16.33 -15.91
C LEU A 66 2.04 -16.41 -14.38
N LYS A 67 2.57 -17.50 -13.79
CA LYS A 67 2.58 -17.70 -12.34
C LYS A 67 3.48 -16.69 -11.62
N THR A 68 4.68 -16.45 -12.12
CA THR A 68 5.60 -15.44 -11.56
C THR A 68 5.03 -14.04 -11.70
N ALA A 69 4.39 -13.73 -12.83
CA ALA A 69 3.79 -12.41 -13.07
C ALA A 69 2.67 -12.10 -12.07
N ILE A 70 1.81 -13.08 -11.76
CA ILE A 70 0.73 -12.93 -10.78
C ILE A 70 1.31 -12.75 -9.37
N GLU A 71 2.27 -13.58 -8.97
CA GLU A 71 2.85 -13.49 -7.62
C GLU A 71 3.67 -12.20 -7.43
N PHE A 72 4.45 -11.80 -8.43
CA PHE A 72 5.20 -10.54 -8.40
C PHE A 72 4.26 -9.33 -8.31
N SER A 73 3.16 -9.33 -9.07
CA SER A 73 2.14 -8.27 -9.00
C SER A 73 1.53 -8.19 -7.61
N HIS A 74 1.22 -9.34 -7.00
CA HIS A 74 0.71 -9.39 -5.62
C HIS A 74 1.72 -8.80 -4.62
N ARG A 75 3.00 -9.18 -4.70
CA ARG A 75 4.10 -8.66 -3.85
C ARG A 75 4.32 -7.15 -4.03
N PHE A 76 4.17 -6.64 -5.25
CA PHE A 76 4.30 -5.22 -5.55
C PHE A 76 3.16 -4.40 -4.94
N VAL A 77 1.91 -4.83 -5.14
CA VAL A 77 0.73 -4.13 -4.63
C VAL A 77 0.67 -4.18 -3.10
N THR A 78 1.07 -5.30 -2.47
CA THR A 78 1.17 -5.36 -1.01
C THR A 78 2.20 -4.38 -0.46
N THR A 79 3.35 -4.21 -1.13
CA THR A 79 4.36 -3.22 -0.73
C THR A 79 3.80 -1.79 -0.76
N ILE A 80 3.06 -1.44 -1.81
CA ILE A 80 2.38 -0.14 -1.90
C ILE A 80 1.35 0.01 -0.77
N ALA A 81 0.56 -1.03 -0.50
CA ALA A 81 -0.43 -1.04 0.57
C ALA A 81 0.22 -0.76 1.93
N THR A 82 1.36 -1.40 2.23
CA THR A 82 2.11 -1.17 3.47
C THR A 82 2.51 0.30 3.63
N VAL A 83 3.05 0.93 2.57
CA VAL A 83 3.41 2.36 2.60
C VAL A 83 2.20 3.25 2.87
N LEU A 84 1.05 2.97 2.23
CA LEU A 84 -0.19 3.73 2.45
C LEU A 84 -0.74 3.57 3.87
N ILE A 85 -0.65 2.36 4.45
CA ILE A 85 -1.01 2.10 5.85
C ILE A 85 -0.14 2.92 6.79
N PHE A 86 1.18 2.91 6.61
CA PHE A 86 2.09 3.71 7.45
C PHE A 86 1.82 5.21 7.33
N ALA A 87 1.59 5.71 6.11
CA ALA A 87 1.23 7.11 5.89
C ALA A 87 -0.09 7.48 6.60
N THR A 88 -1.10 6.61 6.52
CA THR A 88 -2.38 6.78 7.21
C THR A 88 -2.19 6.76 8.74
N ALA A 89 -1.40 5.82 9.26
CA ALA A 89 -1.13 5.68 10.69
C ALA A 89 -0.41 6.90 11.25
N ILE A 90 0.65 7.38 10.59
CA ILE A 90 1.38 8.59 11.00
C ILE A 90 0.46 9.82 10.93
N GLY A 91 -0.34 9.95 9.88
CA GLY A 91 -1.30 11.04 9.72
C GLY A 91 -2.38 11.03 10.81
N ALA A 92 -2.89 9.86 11.18
CA ALA A 92 -3.82 9.69 12.28
C ALA A 92 -3.19 10.05 13.63
N LEU A 93 -1.99 9.54 13.92
CA LEU A 93 -1.26 9.85 15.15
C LEU A 93 -1.00 11.35 15.32
N LYS A 94 -0.68 12.07 14.24
CA LYS A 94 -0.52 13.54 14.24
C LYS A 94 -1.83 14.31 14.42
N LEU A 95 -2.98 13.67 14.17
CA LEU A 95 -4.30 14.27 14.37
C LEU A 95 -4.82 14.07 15.80
N TYR A 96 -4.50 12.93 16.40
CA TYR A 96 -4.87 12.58 17.78
C TYR A 96 -3.94 13.23 18.84
N ARG A 97 -2.72 13.63 18.44
CA ARG A 97 -1.79 14.41 19.28
C ARG A 97 -1.95 15.91 19.01
#